data_AF-A0A804HQZ5-F1
#
_entry.id   AF-A0A804HQZ5-F1
#
_cell.length_a   1.000
_cell.length_b   1.000
_cell.length_c   1.000
_cell.angle_alpha   90.00
_cell.angle_beta   90.00
_cell.angle_gamma   90.00
#
_symmetry.space_group_name_H-M   'P 1'
#
loop_
_entity.id
_entity.type
_entity.pdbx_description
1 polymer ?
#
loop_
_entity_poly.entity_id
_entity_poly.type
_entity_poly.pdbx_seq_one_letter_code
_entity_poly.pdbx_strand_id
1 'polypeptide(L)'
;MEKRVPKDGFVYRVSTSGEWEELQRTGATLGGSLDRRTGCIHLSDLDQVRMVLNNFFRGREDLYLLQIDATKLGEELIYEAAEDTYFPHFYGPDRSYRPLSLDVVSKAEKLELKNAEFTCSLLDQA
;
A
#
# COMPACT_ATOMS: atom_id res chain seq x y z
N MET A 1 -18.12 11.90 -12.93
CA MET A 1 -17.63 10.98 -11.89
C MET A 1 -16.47 11.69 -11.22
N GLU A 2 -16.58 12.03 -9.94
CA GLU A 2 -15.48 12.68 -9.21
C GLU A 2 -14.32 11.69 -9.09
N LYS A 3 -13.12 12.08 -9.53
CA LYS A 3 -11.90 11.32 -9.24
C LYS A 3 -11.68 11.39 -7.73
N ARG A 4 -11.73 10.27 -7.02
CA ARG A 4 -11.28 10.21 -5.62
C ARG A 4 -9.78 10.49 -5.59
N VAL A 5 -9.39 11.38 -4.69
CA VAL A 5 -7.99 11.77 -4.46
C VAL A 5 -7.64 11.36 -3.03
N PRO A 6 -6.43 10.81 -2.80
CA PRO A 6 -6.00 10.44 -1.46
C PRO A 6 -6.01 11.65 -0.53
N LYS A 7 -6.44 11.43 0.71
CA LYS A 7 -6.33 12.41 1.78
C LYS A 7 -4.84 12.67 2.04
N ASP A 8 -4.44 13.94 2.10
CA ASP A 8 -3.06 14.40 2.32
C ASP A 8 -2.04 14.01 1.23
N GLY A 9 -2.49 13.51 0.08
CA GLY A 9 -1.61 13.18 -1.06
C GLY A 9 -0.83 11.88 -0.90
N PHE A 10 -1.15 11.05 0.09
CA PHE A 10 -0.48 9.78 0.34
C PHE A 10 -1.44 8.60 0.32
N VAL A 11 -0.92 7.47 -0.16
CA VAL A 11 -1.53 6.14 -0.03
C VAL A 11 -0.53 5.19 0.61
N TYR A 12 -1.00 4.06 1.09
CA TYR A 12 -0.22 3.19 1.96
C TYR A 12 -0.17 1.77 1.42
N ARG A 13 0.98 1.13 1.58
CA ARG A 13 1.16 -0.29 1.32
C ARG A 13 1.63 -1.01 2.57
N VAL A 14 0.90 -2.04 2.97
CA VAL A 14 1.42 -3.05 3.90
C VAL A 14 2.31 -3.99 3.08
N SER A 15 3.57 -4.09 3.48
CA SER A 15 4.59 -4.91 2.83
C SER A 15 5.14 -5.91 3.84
N THR A 16 5.36 -7.15 3.41
CA THR A 16 6.23 -8.06 4.18
C THR A 16 7.68 -7.56 4.14
N SER A 17 8.51 -8.04 5.08
CA SER A 17 9.93 -7.69 5.14
C SER A 17 10.65 -8.13 3.86
N GLY A 18 10.33 -9.31 3.33
CA GLY A 18 10.88 -9.81 2.07
C GLY A 18 10.50 -8.95 0.86
N GLU A 19 9.25 -8.50 0.76
CA GLU A 19 8.83 -7.57 -0.31
C GLU A 19 9.53 -6.21 -0.18
N TRP A 20 9.72 -5.72 1.04
CA TRP A 20 10.41 -4.45 1.28
C TRP A 20 11.90 -4.53 0.95
N GLU A 21 12.56 -5.63 1.32
CA GLU A 21 13.94 -5.92 0.95
C GLU A 21 14.11 -6.08 -0.57
N GLU A 22 13.19 -6.77 -1.24
CA GLU A 22 13.19 -6.89 -2.70
C GLU A 22 13.07 -5.51 -3.36
N LEU A 23 12.12 -4.69 -2.92
CA LEU A 23 11.92 -3.35 -3.45
C LEU A 23 13.17 -2.47 -3.28
N GLN A 24 13.78 -2.47 -2.09
CA GLN A 24 15.03 -1.74 -1.84
C GLN A 24 16.18 -2.23 -2.72
N ARG A 25 16.30 -3.55 -2.91
CA ARG A 25 17.40 -4.17 -3.66
C ARG A 25 17.29 -3.96 -5.17
N THR A 26 16.07 -3.99 -5.70
CA THR A 26 15.81 -3.97 -7.15
C THR A 26 15.39 -2.60 -7.67
N GLY A 27 14.94 -1.72 -6.77
CA GLY A 27 14.40 -0.40 -7.11
C GLY A 27 12.94 -0.42 -7.57
N ALA A 28 12.33 -1.59 -7.80
CA ALA A 28 10.92 -1.68 -8.14
C ALA A 28 10.33 -3.07 -7.83
N THR A 29 9.06 -3.14 -7.47
CA THR A 29 8.39 -4.42 -7.13
C THR A 29 7.08 -4.60 -7.87
N LEU A 30 6.80 -5.83 -8.28
CA LEU A 30 5.46 -6.25 -8.70
C LEU A 30 4.57 -6.56 -7.48
N GLY A 31 5.08 -6.43 -6.26
CA GLY A 31 4.34 -6.76 -5.06
C GLY A 31 4.16 -8.27 -4.87
N GLY A 32 3.13 -8.60 -4.11
CA GLY A 32 2.91 -9.93 -3.55
C GLY A 32 2.11 -10.84 -4.47
N SER A 33 1.72 -11.99 -3.92
CA SER A 33 0.95 -12.98 -4.69
C SER A 33 -0.45 -12.47 -5.09
N LEU A 34 -1.08 -11.62 -4.27
CA LEU A 34 -2.38 -11.05 -4.59
C LEU A 34 -2.26 -10.09 -5.78
N ASP A 35 -1.30 -9.17 -5.72
CA ASP A 35 -1.06 -8.16 -6.77
C ASP A 35 -0.78 -8.81 -8.13
N ARG A 36 0.05 -9.86 -8.14
CA ARG A 36 0.39 -10.60 -9.37
C ARG A 36 -0.79 -11.33 -9.97
N ARG A 37 -1.73 -11.78 -9.15
CA ARG A 37 -2.94 -12.48 -9.62
C ARG A 37 -3.99 -11.51 -10.14
N THR A 38 -4.13 -10.33 -9.54
CA THR A 38 -5.13 -9.33 -9.94
C THR A 38 -4.61 -8.36 -11.00
N GLY A 39 -3.30 -8.24 -11.16
CA GLY A 39 -2.68 -7.34 -12.14
C GLY A 39 -2.59 -5.88 -11.68
N CYS A 40 -2.61 -5.63 -10.36
CA CYS A 40 -2.49 -4.29 -9.79
C CYS A 40 -1.78 -4.33 -8.44
N ILE A 41 -1.16 -3.22 -8.04
CA ILE A 41 -0.60 -3.06 -6.70
C ILE A 41 -1.70 -2.55 -5.78
N HIS A 42 -2.07 -3.34 -4.77
CA HIS A 42 -3.05 -2.93 -3.78
C HIS A 42 -2.44 -1.96 -2.79
N LEU A 43 -3.13 -0.84 -2.62
CA LEU A 43 -2.80 0.24 -1.69
C LEU A 43 -4.03 0.49 -0.80
N SER A 44 -3.87 1.37 0.18
CA SER A 44 -4.94 1.74 1.11
C SER A 44 -4.85 3.23 1.44
N ASP A 45 -5.98 3.86 1.70
CA ASP A 45 -6.00 5.11 2.47
C ASP A 45 -5.57 4.83 3.92
N LEU A 46 -5.12 5.86 4.64
CA LEU A 46 -4.57 5.68 5.98
C LEU A 46 -5.59 5.07 6.96
N ASP A 47 -6.83 5.50 6.90
CA ASP A 47 -7.95 5.02 7.73
C ASP A 47 -8.31 3.55 7.46
N GLN A 48 -7.98 3.04 6.27
CA GLN A 48 -8.20 1.65 5.88
C GLN A 48 -7.10 0.70 6.37
N VAL A 49 -5.88 1.21 6.63
CA VAL A 49 -4.71 0.36 6.91
C VAL A 49 -4.93 -0.57 8.10
N ARG A 50 -5.53 -0.07 9.20
CA ARG A 50 -5.78 -0.89 10.40
C ARG A 50 -6.71 -2.06 10.12
N MET A 51 -7.77 -1.82 9.34
CA MET A 51 -8.70 -2.87 8.91
C MET A 51 -7.97 -3.91 8.05
N VAL A 52 -7.17 -3.48 7.07
CA VAL A 52 -6.40 -4.38 6.19
C VAL A 52 -5.44 -5.25 7.01
N LEU A 53 -4.71 -4.66 7.96
CA LEU A 53 -3.81 -5.41 8.85
C LEU A 53 -4.54 -6.50 9.64
N ASN A 54 -5.69 -6.17 10.23
CA ASN A 54 -6.47 -7.10 11.02
C ASN A 54 -7.11 -8.24 10.20
N ASN A 55 -7.52 -7.94 8.96
CA ASN A 55 -8.20 -8.91 8.10
C ASN A 55 -7.22 -9.86 7.39
N PHE A 56 -6.05 -9.38 6.96
CA PHE A 56 -5.17 -10.12 6.06
C PHE A 56 -3.81 -10.50 6.68
N PHE A 57 -3.37 -9.80 7.72
CA PHE A 57 -2.01 -9.94 8.26
C PHE A 57 -1.97 -10.30 9.75
N ARG A 58 -3.08 -10.74 10.33
CA ARG A 58 -3.21 -11.05 11.76
C ARG A 58 -2.06 -11.93 12.28
N GLY A 59 -1.38 -11.45 13.33
CA GLY A 59 -0.31 -12.17 14.00
C GLY A 59 1.04 -12.17 13.28
N ARG A 60 1.17 -11.47 12.15
CA ARG A 60 2.46 -11.29 11.46
C ARG A 60 3.28 -10.20 12.15
N GLU A 61 4.58 -10.41 12.28
CA GLU A 61 5.50 -9.44 12.90
C GLU A 61 6.56 -8.92 11.90
N ASP A 62 6.58 -9.49 10.70
CA ASP A 62 7.52 -9.20 9.63
C ASP A 62 6.97 -8.15 8.65
N LEU A 63 6.24 -7.15 9.15
CA LEU A 63 5.56 -6.17 8.30
C LEU A 63 6.20 -4.78 8.36
N TYR A 64 6.08 -4.07 7.24
CA TYR A 64 6.38 -2.66 7.07
C TYR A 64 5.14 -1.94 6.53
N LEU A 65 4.94 -0.70 6.99
CA LEU A 65 4.02 0.23 6.38
C LEU A 65 4.80 1.22 5.52
N LEU A 66 4.51 1.22 4.24
CA LEU A 66 5.12 2.12 3.26
C LEU A 66 4.13 3.26 2.97
N GLN A 67 4.54 4.50 3.19
CA GLN A 67 3.83 5.69 2.75
C GLN A 67 4.30 6.06 1.34
N ILE A 68 3.36 6.13 0.41
CA ILE A 68 3.60 6.34 -1.02
C ILE A 68 3.03 7.68 -1.45
N ASP A 69 3.86 8.49 -2.11
CA ASP A 69 3.46 9.77 -2.71
C ASP A 69 2.55 9.51 -3.92
N ALA A 70 1.25 9.77 -3.73
CA ALA A 70 0.26 9.53 -4.76
C ALA A 70 0.40 10.47 -5.96
N THR A 71 1.00 11.65 -5.77
CA THR A 71 1.20 12.59 -6.88
C THR A 71 2.15 12.05 -7.94
N LYS A 72 3.08 11.17 -7.54
CA LYS A 72 4.00 10.47 -8.45
C LYS A 72 3.35 9.30 -9.20
N LEU A 73 2.24 8.77 -8.68
CA LEU A 73 1.48 7.70 -9.34
C LEU A 73 0.54 8.25 -10.41
N GLY A 74 0.10 9.51 -10.26
CA GLY A 74 -0.67 10.23 -11.26
C GLY A 74 -1.99 9.52 -11.63
N GLU A 75 -2.29 9.46 -12.92
CA GLU A 75 -3.56 8.89 -13.42
C GLU A 75 -3.64 7.36 -13.35
N GLU A 76 -2.54 6.71 -13.00
CA GLU A 76 -2.45 5.26 -12.90
C GLU A 76 -2.84 4.74 -11.52
N LEU A 77 -3.03 5.65 -10.56
CA LEU A 77 -3.71 5.39 -9.29
C LEU A 77 -5.22 5.48 -9.49
N ILE A 78 -5.90 4.35 -9.38
CA ILE A 78 -7.34 4.24 -9.64
C ILE A 78 -8.04 3.75 -8.38
N TYR A 79 -9.05 4.49 -7.92
CA TYR A 79 -9.91 4.03 -6.84
C TYR A 79 -11.01 3.13 -7.38
N GLU A 80 -11.05 1.88 -6.91
CA GLU A 80 -12.05 0.88 -7.29
C GLU A 80 -12.84 0.43 -6.06
N ALA A 81 -14.12 0.12 -6.26
CA ALA A 81 -15.00 -0.29 -5.17
C ALA A 81 -14.61 -1.69 -4.67
N ALA A 82 -14.57 -1.85 -3.35
CA ALA A 82 -14.48 -3.14 -2.67
C ALA A 82 -15.47 -3.14 -1.50
N GLU A 83 -16.46 -4.02 -1.59
CA GLU A 83 -17.57 -4.13 -0.63
C GLU A 83 -18.13 -2.75 -0.23
N ASP A 84 -17.80 -2.27 0.96
CA ASP A 84 -18.36 -1.04 1.56
C ASP A 84 -17.50 0.23 1.34
N THR A 85 -16.34 0.12 0.69
CA THR A 85 -15.43 1.25 0.48
C THR A 85 -14.72 1.21 -0.88
N TYR A 86 -13.84 2.17 -1.14
CA TYR A 86 -13.02 2.22 -2.35
C TYR A 86 -11.55 2.12 -1.97
N PHE A 87 -10.80 1.26 -2.63
CA PHE A 87 -9.36 1.13 -2.42
C PHE A 87 -8.59 1.74 -3.58
N PRO A 88 -7.45 2.39 -3.30
CA PRO A 88 -6.52 2.77 -4.34
C PRO A 88 -5.79 1.54 -4.88
N HIS A 89 -5.85 1.35 -6.19
CA HIS A 89 -5.06 0.37 -6.93
C HIS A 89 -4.13 1.09 -7.88
N PHE A 90 -2.85 0.73 -7.84
CA PHE A 90 -1.88 1.25 -8.77
C PHE A 90 -1.68 0.28 -9.94
N TYR A 91 -1.85 0.83 -11.14
CA TYR A 91 -1.61 0.19 -12.41
C TYR A 91 -0.46 0.92 -13.14
N GLY A 92 -0.20 0.52 -14.38
CA GLY A 92 0.52 1.28 -15.38
C GLY A 92 -0.41 1.94 -16.39
N PRO A 93 0.15 2.55 -17.45
CA PRO A 93 -0.63 3.11 -18.54
C PRO A 93 -1.66 2.11 -19.07
N ASP A 94 -2.87 2.61 -19.38
CA ASP A 94 -4.00 1.81 -19.89
C ASP A 94 -4.39 0.62 -18.99
N ARG A 95 -4.22 0.76 -17.67
CA ARG A 95 -4.46 -0.30 -16.66
C ARG A 95 -3.57 -1.54 -16.86
N SER A 96 -2.40 -1.37 -17.48
CA SER A 96 -1.38 -2.42 -17.53
C SER A 96 -0.87 -2.74 -16.13
N TYR A 97 -0.34 -3.95 -15.92
CA TYR A 97 0.32 -4.28 -14.66
C TYR A 97 1.79 -3.88 -14.72
N ARG A 98 2.20 -2.88 -13.93
CA ARG A 98 3.60 -2.43 -13.87
C ARG A 98 4.17 -2.44 -12.45
N PRO A 99 5.50 -2.54 -12.30
CA PRO A 99 6.15 -2.47 -11.00
C PRO A 99 5.95 -1.11 -10.31
N LEU A 100 5.72 -1.12 -8.99
CA LEU A 100 5.82 0.05 -8.11
C LEU A 100 7.30 0.37 -7.89
N SER A 101 7.71 1.60 -8.20
CA SER A 101 9.10 2.03 -8.07
C SER A 101 9.41 2.52 -6.65
N LEU A 102 10.65 2.30 -6.20
CA LEU A 102 11.10 2.70 -4.86
C LEU A 102 11.06 4.22 -4.67
N ASP A 103 11.25 5.01 -5.73
CA ASP A 103 11.27 6.48 -5.67
C ASP A 103 9.92 7.10 -5.27
N VAL A 104 8.83 6.35 -5.33
CA VAL A 104 7.50 6.79 -4.88
C VAL A 104 7.29 6.60 -3.37
N VAL A 105 8.15 5.84 -2.70
CA VAL A 105 8.09 5.59 -1.26
C VAL A 105 8.70 6.78 -0.52
N SER A 106 7.86 7.58 0.13
CA SER A 106 8.28 8.75 0.91
C SER A 106 8.78 8.37 2.32
N LYS A 107 8.17 7.34 2.91
CA LYS A 107 8.54 6.83 4.23
C LYS A 107 8.23 5.35 4.34
N ALA A 108 9.06 4.61 5.09
CA ALA A 108 8.83 3.21 5.41
C ALA A 108 9.08 3.00 6.91
N GLU A 109 8.15 2.34 7.59
CA GLU A 109 8.28 2.01 9.01
C GLU A 109 7.99 0.55 9.26
N LYS A 110 8.80 -0.08 10.12
CA LYS A 110 8.48 -1.41 10.60
C LYS A 110 7.27 -1.32 11.52
N LEU A 111 6.30 -2.21 11.31
CA LEU A 111 5.16 -2.34 12.20
C LEU A 111 5.55 -3.17 13.43
N GLU A 112 5.21 -2.67 14.61
CA GLU A 112 5.29 -3.43 15.84
C GLU A 112 3.93 -4.05 16.15
N LEU A 113 3.91 -5.28 16.64
CA LEU A 113 2.70 -5.95 17.12
C LEU A 113 2.74 -6.02 18.65
N LYS A 114 1.84 -5.31 19.32
CA LYS A 114 1.71 -5.30 20.78
C LYS A 114 0.27 -5.61 21.16
N ASN A 115 0.05 -6.58 22.04
CA ASN A 115 -1.30 -6.95 22.50
C ASN A 115 -2.30 -7.20 21.34
N ALA A 116 -1.84 -7.85 20.25
CA ALA A 116 -2.58 -8.07 19.01
C ALA A 116 -2.99 -6.80 18.23
N GLU A 117 -2.37 -5.66 18.52
CA GLU A 117 -2.56 -4.40 17.80
C GLU A 117 -1.27 -3.98 17.09
N PHE A 118 -1.41 -3.55 15.84
CA PHE A 118 -0.31 -3.03 15.04
C PHE A 118 -0.08 -1.54 15.30
N THR A 119 1.18 -1.16 15.52
CA THR A 119 1.56 0.22 15.84
C THR A 119 2.79 0.66 15.06
N CYS A 120 2.77 1.90 14.54
CA CYS A 120 3.93 2.66 14.10
C CYS A 120 3.54 4.15 14.00
N SER A 121 4.51 5.06 13.88
CA SER A 121 4.22 6.50 13.90
C SER A 121 3.40 7.00 12.70
N LEU A 122 3.42 6.27 11.58
CA LEU A 122 2.53 6.52 10.45
C LEU A 122 1.05 6.25 10.78
N LEU A 123 0.76 5.24 11.61
CA LEU A 123 -0.61 4.89 12.00
C LEU A 123 -1.18 5.78 13.12
N ASP A 124 -0.32 6.52 13.80
CA ASP A 124 -0.71 7.46 14.86
C ASP A 124 -1.16 8.82 14.30
N GLN A 125 -1.03 9.02 12.98
CA GLN A 125 -1.48 10.22 12.25
C GLN A 125 -2.92 10.08 11.72
N ALA A 126 -3.53 8.90 11.88
CA ALA A 126 -4.85 8.55 11.35
C ALA A 126 -6.00 9.14 12.18
#